data_AF-A0A958LDX2-F1
#
_entry.id   AF-A0A958LDX2-F1
#
_cell.length_a   1.000
_cell.length_b   1.000
_cell.length_c   1.000
_cell.angle_alpha   90.00
_cell.angle_beta   90.00
_cell.angle_gamma   90.00
#
_symmetry.space_group_name_H-M   'P 1'
#
loop_
_entity.id
_entity.type
_entity.pdbx_description
1 polymer ?
#
loop_
_entity_poly.entity_id
_entity_poly.type
_entity_poly.pdbx_seq_one_letter_code
_entity_poly.pdbx_strand_id
1 'polypeptide(L)'
;LRVQTGNAVVARIADARFCAVLRNMSVDEACAWGNEVCDAIGNREFRVTNDVVRLTVSGGLAAWNCTVRSFGDTLRVASKALDVSTESGGGCVTVEGTYEKDQTSFQTMLREGNPFEGAQAGDVATPITLRLSTSDTWLDAVNLFEHHEVPVIPVFDESNELSGVVLYEDIRAPGESPRCPTDGLETLMVNDLVCMEETTDYGQIMDHFFSRDLRPIVVTSSGIPRGYITYGTFAAIVAPIAGGSFQPRREDGRVTRFVVPDIEIDRKLVTSEVAC
;
A
#
# COMPACT_ATOMS: atom_id res chain seq x y z
N LEU A 1 16.50 0.67 18.38
CA LEU A 1 17.58 -0.20 17.86
C LEU A 1 18.38 0.55 16.80
N ARG A 2 19.71 0.64 16.92
CA ARG A 2 20.63 1.14 15.88
C ARG A 2 21.76 0.11 15.71
N VAL A 3 21.93 -0.41 14.50
CA VAL A 3 22.95 -1.39 14.15
C VAL A 3 23.78 -0.83 13.00
N GLN A 4 25.10 -0.95 13.08
CA GLN A 4 26.01 -0.52 12.03
C GLN A 4 26.84 -1.72 11.57
N THR A 5 26.76 -2.04 10.29
CA THR A 5 27.47 -3.15 9.65
C THR A 5 28.11 -2.66 8.36
N GLY A 6 29.44 -2.53 8.35
CA GLY A 6 30.18 -2.02 7.19
C GLY A 6 29.61 -0.69 6.68
N ASN A 7 29.07 -0.72 5.46
CA ASN A 7 28.53 0.44 4.75
C ASN A 7 27.06 0.77 5.08
N ALA A 8 26.40 -0.03 5.92
CA ALA A 8 25.00 0.13 6.28
C ALA A 8 24.84 0.62 7.72
N VAL A 9 24.00 1.64 7.91
CA VAL A 9 23.50 2.05 9.22
C VAL A 9 22.00 1.81 9.25
N VAL A 10 21.55 0.87 10.07
CA VAL A 10 20.13 0.52 10.20
C VAL A 10 19.59 1.05 11.53
N ALA A 11 18.44 1.72 11.49
CA ALA A 11 17.75 2.21 12.67
C ALA A 11 16.26 1.92 12.58
N ARG A 12 15.64 1.61 13.73
CA ARG A 12 14.19 1.60 13.87
C ARG A 12 13.68 3.04 13.87
N ILE A 13 12.68 3.36 13.05
CA ILE A 13 12.07 4.69 13.01
C ILE A 13 10.78 4.73 13.82
N ALA A 14 9.84 3.84 13.53
CA ALA A 14 8.55 3.74 14.22
C ALA A 14 7.95 2.34 14.02
N ASP A 15 7.20 1.81 14.99
CA ASP A 15 6.50 0.53 14.90
C ASP A 15 7.38 -0.61 14.35
N ALA A 16 6.96 -1.27 13.27
CA ALA A 16 7.68 -2.30 12.53
C ALA A 16 8.49 -1.73 11.34
N ARG A 17 8.74 -0.42 11.29
CA ARG A 17 9.50 0.24 10.21
C ARG A 17 10.95 0.47 10.61
N PHE A 18 11.84 0.07 9.71
CA PHE A 18 13.28 0.27 9.80
C PHE A 18 13.77 1.09 8.61
N CYS A 19 14.82 1.86 8.81
CA CYS A 19 15.51 2.58 7.75
C CYS A 19 16.97 2.16 7.75
N ALA A 20 17.47 1.83 6.55
CA ALA A 20 18.87 1.56 6.30
C ALA A 20 19.45 2.71 5.47
N VAL A 21 20.50 3.34 5.98
CA VAL A 21 21.33 4.29 5.23
C VAL A 21 22.54 3.52 4.71
N LEU A 22 22.57 3.31 3.40
CA LEU A 22 23.64 2.62 2.69
C LEU A 22 24.61 3.66 2.10
N ARG A 23 25.89 3.55 2.43
CA ARG A 23 26.92 4.50 2.01
C ARG A 23 27.80 3.89 0.92
N ASN A 24 28.20 4.71 -0.04
CA ASN A 24 29.12 4.31 -1.12
C ASN A 24 28.65 3.07 -1.90
N MET A 25 27.34 2.95 -2.10
CA MET A 25 26.73 1.90 -2.91
C MET A 25 25.98 2.55 -4.06
N SER A 26 26.07 1.94 -5.24
CA SER A 26 25.17 2.24 -6.34
C SER A 26 23.74 1.80 -6.00
N VAL A 27 22.78 2.28 -6.77
CA VAL A 27 21.37 1.91 -6.61
C VAL A 27 21.17 0.40 -6.80
N ASP A 28 21.85 -0.20 -7.78
CA ASP A 28 21.73 -1.64 -8.06
C ASP A 28 22.32 -2.50 -6.93
N GLU A 29 23.50 -2.11 -6.40
CA GLU A 29 24.11 -2.79 -5.25
C GLU A 29 23.25 -2.66 -3.99
N ALA A 30 22.67 -1.48 -3.76
CA ALA A 30 21.78 -1.24 -2.64
C ALA A 30 20.47 -2.05 -2.75
N CYS A 31 19.94 -2.20 -3.96
CA CYS A 31 18.77 -3.03 -4.23
C CYS A 31 19.06 -4.52 -4.03
N ALA A 32 20.20 -5.00 -4.52
CA ALA A 32 20.65 -6.38 -4.30
C ALA A 32 20.81 -6.67 -2.80
N TRP A 33 21.49 -5.79 -2.07
CA TRP A 33 21.64 -5.91 -0.61
C TRP A 33 20.28 -5.96 0.11
N GLY A 34 19.33 -5.12 -0.31
CA GLY A 34 17.99 -5.11 0.25
C GLY A 34 17.23 -6.41 0.02
N ASN A 35 17.30 -6.97 -1.20
CA ASN A 35 16.67 -8.25 -1.52
C ASN A 35 17.33 -9.42 -0.77
N GLU A 36 18.65 -9.41 -0.59
CA GLU A 36 19.34 -10.39 0.26
C GLU A 36 18.83 -10.35 1.71
N VAL A 37 18.54 -9.16 2.24
CA VAL A 37 17.93 -9.01 3.58
C VAL A 37 16.51 -9.56 3.60
N CYS A 38 15.69 -9.28 2.59
CA CYS A 38 14.35 -9.85 2.45
C CYS A 38 14.39 -11.39 2.43
N ASP A 39 15.26 -11.98 1.62
CA ASP A 39 15.44 -13.43 1.51
C ASP A 39 15.96 -14.04 2.81
N ALA A 40 16.95 -13.41 3.46
CA ALA A 40 17.52 -13.91 4.70
C ALA A 40 16.49 -13.93 5.85
N ILE A 41 15.57 -12.96 5.88
CA ILE A 41 14.50 -12.92 6.88
C ILE A 41 13.37 -13.89 6.49
N GLY A 42 12.96 -13.91 5.23
CA GLY A 42 11.89 -14.78 4.72
C GLY A 42 12.19 -16.27 4.87
N ASN A 43 13.47 -16.65 4.71
CA ASN A 43 13.92 -18.03 4.87
C ASN A 43 14.23 -18.43 6.32
N ARG A 44 14.09 -17.50 7.28
CA ARG A 44 14.37 -17.76 8.69
C ARG A 44 13.08 -18.05 9.46
N GLU A 45 13.15 -19.10 10.27
CA GLU A 45 12.08 -19.44 11.21
C GLU A 45 12.31 -18.73 12.55
N PHE A 46 11.30 -17.98 12.99
CA PHE A 46 11.32 -17.27 14.26
C PHE A 46 10.40 -18.01 15.24
N ARG A 47 10.94 -18.40 16.39
CA ARG A 47 10.14 -19.00 17.46
C ARG A 47 9.60 -17.89 18.36
N VAL A 48 8.29 -17.75 18.41
CA VAL A 48 7.58 -16.85 19.32
C VAL A 48 6.73 -17.72 20.24
N THR A 49 7.06 -17.72 21.54
CA THR A 49 6.45 -18.59 22.56
C THR A 49 6.42 -20.07 22.15
N ASN A 50 5.31 -20.54 21.58
CA ASN A 50 5.11 -21.93 21.14
C ASN A 50 4.99 -22.11 19.61
N ASP A 51 4.94 -21.02 18.85
CA ASP A 51 4.70 -21.06 17.41
C ASP A 51 5.97 -20.73 16.62
N VAL A 52 6.09 -21.38 15.46
CA VAL A 52 7.09 -21.03 14.46
C VAL A 52 6.43 -20.11 13.44
N VAL A 53 6.93 -18.89 13.36
CA VAL A 53 6.48 -17.88 12.39
C VAL A 53 7.57 -17.57 11.39
N ARG A 54 7.17 -17.35 10.14
CA ARG A 54 8.02 -16.80 9.09
C ARG A 54 7.62 -15.35 8.86
N LEU A 55 8.61 -14.49 8.71
CA LEU A 55 8.39 -13.06 8.53
C LEU A 55 8.70 -12.68 7.09
N THR A 56 7.83 -11.90 6.48
CA THR A 56 8.09 -11.26 5.19
C THR A 56 8.44 -9.80 5.44
N VAL A 57 9.53 -9.35 4.83
CA VAL A 57 9.96 -7.95 4.87
C VAL A 57 10.04 -7.44 3.44
N SER A 58 9.59 -6.21 3.22
CA SER A 58 9.75 -5.50 1.96
C SER A 58 10.48 -4.19 2.19
N GLY A 59 11.09 -3.64 1.14
CA GLY A 59 11.87 -2.41 1.21
C GLY A 59 11.56 -1.45 0.08
N GLY A 60 11.69 -0.16 0.36
CA GLY A 60 11.71 0.87 -0.66
C GLY A 60 13.05 1.61 -0.65
N LEU A 61 13.66 1.73 -1.83
CA LEU A 61 14.98 2.33 -2.02
C LEU A 61 14.86 3.65 -2.76
N ALA A 62 15.54 4.68 -2.25
CA ALA A 62 15.68 5.96 -2.92
C ALA A 62 17.13 6.43 -2.83
N ALA A 63 17.68 6.92 -3.95
CA ALA A 63 18.99 7.52 -3.97
C ALA A 63 18.97 8.86 -3.23
N TRP A 64 19.99 9.10 -2.40
CA TRP A 64 20.12 10.37 -1.69
C TRP A 64 21.29 11.18 -2.23
N ASN A 65 20.99 12.38 -2.71
CA ASN A 65 21.98 13.40 -3.00
C ASN A 65 21.50 14.72 -2.37
N CYS A 66 22.24 15.22 -1.38
CA CYS A 66 21.89 16.42 -0.62
C CYS A 66 21.80 17.70 -1.47
N THR A 67 22.40 17.70 -2.66
CA THR A 67 22.34 18.81 -3.62
C THR A 67 21.04 18.80 -4.43
N VAL A 68 20.41 17.64 -4.58
CA VAL A 68 19.24 17.42 -5.44
C VAL A 68 17.95 17.34 -4.61
N ARG A 69 18.02 16.70 -3.44
CA ARG A 69 16.83 16.41 -2.63
C ARG A 69 17.16 16.41 -1.13
N SER A 70 16.24 16.96 -0.34
CA SER A 70 16.31 16.90 1.12
C SER A 70 16.20 15.44 1.60
N PHE A 71 16.76 15.13 2.78
CA PHE A 71 16.64 13.78 3.34
C PHE A 71 15.18 13.40 3.59
N GLY A 72 14.34 14.34 4.05
CA GLY A 72 12.91 14.10 4.29
C GLY A 72 12.15 13.75 3.01
N ASP A 73 12.45 14.43 1.91
CA ASP A 73 11.86 14.11 0.61
C ASP A 73 12.37 12.76 0.06
N THR A 74 13.66 12.44 0.23
CA THR A 74 14.19 11.13 -0.15
C THR A 74 13.52 10.02 0.66
N LEU A 75 13.32 10.22 1.97
CA LEU A 75 12.63 9.26 2.82
C LEU A 75 11.18 9.06 2.38
N ARG A 76 10.47 10.14 2.02
CA ARG A 76 9.10 10.05 1.48
C ARG A 76 9.04 9.26 0.18
N VAL A 77 10.04 9.40 -0.69
CA VAL A 77 10.15 8.61 -1.92
C VAL A 77 10.45 7.14 -1.62
N ALA A 78 11.37 6.86 -0.70
CA ALA A 78 11.65 5.49 -0.26
C ALA A 78 10.39 4.84 0.35
N SER A 79 9.62 5.57 1.15
CA SER A 79 8.33 5.10 1.67
C SER A 79 7.34 4.78 0.56
N LYS A 80 7.24 5.63 -0.47
CA LYS A 80 6.38 5.34 -1.61
C LYS A 80 6.81 4.09 -2.37
N ALA A 81 8.12 3.90 -2.58
CA ALA A 81 8.62 2.66 -3.18
C ALA A 81 8.25 1.44 -2.31
N LEU A 82 8.39 1.56 -0.99
CA LEU A 82 7.99 0.51 -0.05
C LEU A 82 6.51 0.15 -0.19
N ASP A 83 5.60 1.12 -0.27
CA ASP A 83 4.17 0.86 -0.45
C ASP A 83 3.95 -0.02 -1.69
N VAL A 84 4.61 0.31 -2.80
CA VAL A 84 4.51 -0.48 -4.03
C VAL A 84 5.07 -1.90 -3.88
N SER A 85 6.18 -2.07 -3.16
CA SER A 85 6.72 -3.41 -2.88
C SER A 85 5.76 -4.26 -2.04
N THR A 86 5.02 -3.64 -1.12
CA THR A 86 4.04 -4.33 -0.28
C THR A 86 2.76 -4.67 -1.03
N GLU A 87 2.33 -3.82 -1.96
CA GLU A 87 1.18 -4.05 -2.83
C GLU A 87 1.47 -5.09 -3.92
N SER A 88 2.73 -5.23 -4.33
CA SER A 88 3.18 -6.17 -5.38
C SER A 88 3.44 -7.60 -4.88
N GLY A 89 2.86 -8.00 -3.75
CA GLY A 89 3.02 -9.34 -3.15
C GLY A 89 4.05 -9.43 -2.03
N GLY A 90 4.83 -8.36 -1.79
CA GLY A 90 5.79 -8.28 -0.69
C GLY A 90 7.04 -9.15 -0.85
N GLY A 91 7.97 -9.05 0.09
CA GLY A 91 9.18 -9.87 0.10
C GLY A 91 10.29 -9.39 -0.83
N CYS A 92 10.20 -8.16 -1.36
CA CYS A 92 11.17 -7.60 -2.30
C CYS A 92 11.50 -6.13 -1.98
N VAL A 93 12.55 -5.64 -2.62
CA VAL A 93 12.92 -4.22 -2.61
C VAL A 93 12.63 -3.59 -3.96
N THR A 94 11.88 -2.49 -3.95
CA THR A 94 11.61 -1.65 -5.12
C THR A 94 12.39 -0.34 -5.02
N VAL A 95 12.73 0.23 -6.17
CA VAL A 95 13.48 1.48 -6.27
C VAL A 95 12.57 2.60 -6.77
N GLU A 96 12.86 3.84 -6.40
CA GLU A 96 12.33 5.01 -7.12
C GLU A 96 12.47 4.84 -8.63
N GLY A 97 11.37 5.06 -9.36
CA GLY A 97 11.35 4.97 -10.83
C GLY A 97 11.31 3.54 -11.39
N THR A 98 11.19 2.48 -10.56
CA THR A 98 11.02 1.10 -11.05
C THR A 98 9.87 0.99 -12.07
N TYR A 99 8.80 1.76 -11.85
CA TYR A 99 7.63 1.83 -12.73
C TYR A 99 7.70 2.95 -13.79
N GLU A 100 8.77 3.76 -13.87
CA GLU A 100 8.91 4.74 -14.95
C GLU A 100 9.12 4.05 -16.30
N LYS A 101 9.78 2.89 -16.31
CA LYS A 101 9.91 2.04 -17.51
C LYS A 101 8.59 1.38 -17.89
N ASP A 102 7.79 0.98 -16.91
CA ASP A 102 6.45 0.44 -17.17
C ASP A 102 5.51 1.55 -17.63
N GLN A 103 5.60 2.75 -17.05
CA GLN A 103 4.89 3.95 -17.50
C GLN A 103 5.33 4.36 -18.91
N THR A 104 6.61 4.25 -19.25
CA THR A 104 7.14 4.53 -20.59
C THR A 104 6.75 3.45 -21.59
N SER A 105 6.77 2.18 -21.19
CA SER A 105 6.33 1.03 -22.01
C SER A 105 4.82 1.10 -22.25
N PHE A 106 4.06 1.47 -21.23
CA PHE A 106 2.64 1.76 -21.31
C PHE A 106 2.38 2.96 -22.24
N GLN A 107 3.11 4.07 -22.07
CA GLN A 107 3.08 5.23 -22.98
C GLN A 107 3.50 4.88 -24.42
N THR A 108 4.33 3.86 -24.61
CA THR A 108 4.75 3.36 -25.93
C THR A 108 3.68 2.46 -26.54
N MET A 109 3.05 1.57 -25.74
CA MET A 109 1.88 0.79 -26.15
C MET A 109 0.72 1.71 -26.51
N LEU A 110 0.48 2.78 -25.74
CA LEU A 110 -0.48 3.85 -26.05
C LEU A 110 -0.20 4.55 -27.41
N ARG A 111 1.03 4.50 -27.94
CA ARG A 111 1.39 5.08 -29.25
C ARG A 111 1.20 4.13 -30.43
N GLU A 112 1.28 2.81 -30.20
CA GLU A 112 1.09 1.79 -31.25
C GLU A 112 -0.36 1.25 -31.31
N GLY A 113 -1.13 1.48 -30.24
CA GLY A 113 -2.57 1.22 -30.12
C GLY A 113 -2.95 1.02 -28.65
N ASN A 114 -3.87 1.84 -28.12
CA ASN A 114 -4.23 1.80 -26.70
C ASN A 114 -5.07 0.52 -26.41
N PRO A 115 -4.62 -0.42 -25.54
CA PRO A 115 -5.42 -1.60 -25.19
C PRO A 115 -6.72 -1.25 -24.46
N PHE A 116 -6.84 -0.02 -23.97
CA PHE A 116 -8.03 0.55 -23.33
C PHE A 116 -8.74 1.57 -24.23
N GLU A 117 -8.47 1.59 -25.53
CA GLU A 117 -9.17 2.45 -26.48
C GLU A 117 -10.67 2.12 -26.46
N GLY A 118 -11.49 3.10 -26.06
CA GLY A 118 -12.94 2.93 -25.93
C GLY A 118 -13.40 2.31 -24.61
N ALA A 119 -12.49 1.95 -23.70
CA ALA A 119 -12.86 1.54 -22.35
C ALA A 119 -13.36 2.74 -21.54
N GLN A 120 -14.43 2.52 -20.79
CA GLN A 120 -15.07 3.53 -19.95
C GLN A 120 -14.94 3.15 -18.47
N ALA A 121 -15.19 4.11 -17.58
CA ALA A 121 -15.16 3.89 -16.14
C ALA A 121 -16.06 2.73 -15.70
N GLY A 122 -17.24 2.57 -16.33
CA GLY A 122 -18.14 1.45 -16.07
C GLY A 122 -17.55 0.08 -16.38
N ASP A 123 -16.65 -0.02 -17.37
CA ASP A 123 -16.05 -1.30 -17.80
C ASP A 123 -15.03 -1.83 -16.78
N VAL A 124 -14.45 -0.94 -15.98
CA VAL A 124 -13.37 -1.25 -15.03
C VAL A 124 -13.78 -1.06 -13.56
N ALA A 125 -14.95 -0.48 -13.32
CA ALA A 125 -15.47 -0.27 -11.97
C ALA A 125 -15.81 -1.60 -11.29
N THR A 126 -15.42 -1.71 -10.02
CA THR A 126 -15.95 -2.78 -9.16
C THR A 126 -17.35 -2.38 -8.69
N PRO A 127 -18.39 -3.22 -8.86
CA PRO A 127 -19.74 -2.86 -8.48
C PRO A 127 -19.88 -2.67 -6.97
N ILE A 128 -20.63 -1.65 -6.58
CA ILE A 128 -21.01 -1.42 -5.18
C ILE A 128 -22.12 -2.41 -4.82
N THR A 129 -21.84 -3.27 -3.84
CA THR A 129 -22.80 -4.28 -3.36
C THR A 129 -23.31 -4.00 -1.94
N LEU A 130 -22.66 -3.10 -1.21
CA LEU A 130 -22.99 -2.73 0.16
C LEU A 130 -23.26 -1.23 0.26
N ARG A 131 -24.05 -0.84 1.26
CA ARG A 131 -24.36 0.56 1.57
C ARG A 131 -24.41 0.75 3.08
N LEU A 132 -24.02 1.95 3.52
CA LEU A 132 -24.23 2.47 4.86
C LEU A 132 -25.20 3.66 4.80
N SER A 133 -25.85 3.96 5.91
CA SER A 133 -26.61 5.17 6.17
C SER A 133 -25.79 6.14 7.02
N THR A 134 -26.06 7.44 6.91
CA THR A 134 -25.55 8.45 7.87
C THR A 134 -25.97 8.19 9.32
N SER A 135 -27.00 7.35 9.54
CA SER A 135 -27.45 6.92 10.86
C SER A 135 -26.75 5.66 11.40
N ASP A 136 -25.95 4.98 10.58
CA ASP A 136 -25.20 3.81 11.00
C ASP A 136 -24.03 4.20 11.91
N THR A 137 -23.55 3.23 12.67
CA THR A 137 -22.47 3.43 13.63
C THR A 137 -21.12 2.93 13.12
N TRP A 138 -20.07 3.33 13.81
CA TRP A 138 -18.72 2.78 13.62
C TRP A 138 -18.72 1.25 13.65
N LEU A 139 -19.46 0.64 14.60
CA LEU A 139 -19.54 -0.81 14.73
C LEU A 139 -20.20 -1.47 13.51
N ASP A 140 -21.23 -0.85 12.94
CA ASP A 140 -21.91 -1.37 11.75
C ASP A 140 -20.96 -1.38 10.55
N ALA A 141 -20.20 -0.31 10.35
CA ALA A 141 -19.17 -0.26 9.32
C ALA A 141 -18.13 -1.37 9.53
N VAL A 142 -17.55 -1.49 10.73
CA VAL A 142 -16.56 -2.55 11.05
C VAL A 142 -17.10 -3.93 10.73
N ASN A 143 -18.33 -4.23 11.15
CA ASN A 143 -18.95 -5.52 10.87
C ASN A 143 -19.06 -5.77 9.36
N LEU A 144 -19.52 -4.80 8.56
CA LEU A 144 -19.59 -4.97 7.11
C LEU A 144 -18.22 -5.24 6.48
N PHE A 145 -17.19 -4.51 6.91
CA PHE A 145 -15.85 -4.68 6.38
C PHE A 145 -15.22 -6.03 6.75
N GLU A 146 -15.40 -6.49 7.99
CA GLU A 146 -14.89 -7.79 8.45
C GLU A 146 -15.58 -8.97 7.76
N HIS A 147 -16.86 -8.85 7.40
CA HIS A 147 -17.62 -9.93 6.77
C HIS A 147 -17.46 -9.98 5.25
N HIS A 148 -17.22 -8.85 4.59
CA HIS A 148 -17.28 -8.76 3.12
C HIS A 148 -15.96 -8.41 2.43
N GLU A 149 -14.91 -8.04 3.18
CA GLU A 149 -13.57 -7.72 2.65
C GLU A 149 -13.58 -6.69 1.50
N VAL A 150 -14.59 -5.82 1.45
CA VAL A 150 -14.67 -4.76 0.45
C VAL A 150 -13.81 -3.57 0.87
N PRO A 151 -13.09 -2.91 -0.05
CA PRO A 151 -12.24 -1.77 0.31
C PRO A 151 -13.03 -0.47 0.58
N VAL A 152 -14.20 -0.31 -0.04
CA VAL A 152 -14.99 0.93 -0.04
C VAL A 152 -16.46 0.60 0.19
N ILE A 153 -17.11 1.34 1.09
CA ILE A 153 -18.57 1.29 1.27
C ILE A 153 -19.14 2.72 1.20
N PRO A 154 -20.05 3.02 0.26
CA PRO A 154 -20.72 4.31 0.20
C PRO A 154 -21.70 4.52 1.35
N VAL A 155 -21.76 5.75 1.83
CA VAL A 155 -22.69 6.22 2.86
C VAL A 155 -23.74 7.10 2.19
N PHE A 156 -25.00 6.80 2.45
CA PHE A 156 -26.14 7.56 1.93
C PHE A 156 -26.89 8.27 3.06
N ASP A 157 -27.39 9.46 2.78
CA ASP A 157 -28.30 10.15 3.70
C ASP A 157 -29.73 9.59 3.64
N GLU A 158 -30.61 10.19 4.43
CA GLU A 158 -32.04 9.86 4.46
C GLU A 158 -32.76 10.15 3.14
N SER A 159 -32.22 11.05 2.31
CA SER A 159 -32.73 11.36 0.97
C SER A 159 -32.18 10.42 -0.10
N ASN A 160 -31.38 9.42 0.30
CA ASN A 160 -30.73 8.44 -0.55
C ASN A 160 -29.74 9.08 -1.54
N GLU A 161 -29.14 10.20 -1.14
CA GLU A 161 -28.02 10.84 -1.84
C GLU A 161 -26.69 10.37 -1.25
N LEU A 162 -25.64 10.27 -2.08
CA LEU A 162 -24.30 9.88 -1.63
C LEU A 162 -23.72 10.99 -0.73
N SER A 163 -23.56 10.71 0.56
CA SER A 163 -22.96 11.63 1.53
C SER A 163 -21.43 11.50 1.59
N GLY A 164 -20.90 10.32 1.29
CA GLY A 164 -19.47 10.04 1.29
C GLY A 164 -19.17 8.55 1.19
N VAL A 165 -17.94 8.15 1.48
CA VAL A 165 -17.55 6.73 1.57
C VAL A 165 -16.78 6.49 2.85
N VAL A 166 -16.86 5.26 3.35
CA VAL A 166 -15.95 4.75 4.37
C VAL A 166 -14.96 3.82 3.68
N LEU A 167 -13.69 3.92 4.06
CA LEU A 167 -12.61 3.08 3.54
C LEU A 167 -12.17 2.09 4.62
N TYR A 168 -11.85 0.87 4.20
CA TYR A 168 -11.35 -0.15 5.13
C TYR A 168 -10.05 0.28 5.81
N GLU A 169 -9.20 1.03 5.10
CA GLU A 169 -7.94 1.55 5.63
C GLU A 169 -8.14 2.53 6.78
N ASP A 170 -9.19 3.36 6.75
CA ASP A 170 -9.51 4.34 7.80
C ASP A 170 -10.07 3.70 9.07
N ILE A 171 -10.68 2.51 8.92
CA ILE A 171 -11.10 1.69 10.06
C ILE A 171 -9.90 1.02 10.73
N ARG A 172 -8.92 0.58 9.93
CA ARG A 172 -7.69 -0.07 10.42
C ARG A 172 -6.61 0.90 10.84
N ALA A 173 -6.73 2.17 10.49
CA ALA A 173 -5.78 3.19 10.86
C ALA A 173 -5.70 3.28 12.39
N PRO A 174 -4.48 3.28 12.98
CA PRO A 174 -4.34 3.51 14.41
C PRO A 174 -4.82 4.92 14.74
N GLY A 175 -5.95 5.02 15.44
CA GLY A 175 -6.57 6.30 15.81
C GLY A 175 -5.91 6.92 17.05
N GLU A 176 -5.91 8.26 17.10
CA GLU A 176 -5.44 9.04 18.27
C GLU A 176 -6.44 9.03 19.44
N SER A 177 -7.67 8.53 19.24
CA SER A 177 -8.70 8.41 20.28
C SER A 177 -9.44 7.08 20.13
N PRO A 178 -9.80 6.41 21.25
CA PRO A 178 -10.64 5.21 21.19
C PRO A 178 -12.00 5.58 20.61
N ARG A 179 -12.32 5.03 19.43
CA ARG A 179 -13.65 5.17 18.82
C ARG A 179 -14.64 4.32 19.60
N CYS A 180 -15.74 4.92 20.04
CA CYS A 180 -16.83 4.20 20.68
C CYS A 180 -17.59 3.40 19.62
N PRO A 181 -18.03 2.17 19.90
CA PRO A 181 -18.87 1.41 18.97
C PRO A 181 -20.13 2.14 18.51
N THR A 182 -20.61 3.09 19.31
CA THR A 182 -21.81 3.91 19.04
C THR A 182 -21.50 5.25 18.39
N ASP A 183 -20.25 5.55 18.07
CA ASP A 183 -19.90 6.77 17.36
C ASP A 183 -20.49 6.74 15.95
N GLY A 184 -20.94 7.90 15.47
CA GLY A 184 -21.42 8.06 14.11
C GLY A 184 -20.29 8.00 13.08
N LEU A 185 -20.66 7.87 11.82
CA LEU A 185 -19.71 7.73 10.71
C LEU A 185 -19.05 9.05 10.30
N GLU A 186 -19.48 10.21 10.81
CA GLU A 186 -19.01 11.54 10.38
C GLU A 186 -17.48 11.73 10.49
N THR A 187 -16.83 11.04 11.42
CA THR A 187 -15.36 11.11 11.62
C THR A 187 -14.58 10.12 10.76
N LEU A 188 -15.26 9.15 10.15
CA LEU A 188 -14.71 8.12 9.26
C LEU A 188 -14.94 8.45 7.79
N MET A 189 -16.00 9.20 7.50
CA MET A 189 -16.50 9.40 6.16
C MET A 189 -15.60 10.36 5.38
N VAL A 190 -15.16 9.92 4.21
CA VAL A 190 -14.47 10.76 3.23
C VAL A 190 -15.53 11.40 2.33
N ASN A 191 -15.59 12.73 2.38
CA ASN A 191 -16.59 13.51 1.64
C ASN A 191 -16.01 14.16 0.37
N ASP A 192 -14.70 14.40 0.34
CA ASP A 192 -14.00 14.94 -0.83
C ASP A 192 -13.62 13.79 -1.77
N LEU A 193 -14.63 13.26 -2.46
CA LEU A 193 -14.50 12.15 -3.37
C LEU A 193 -14.43 12.63 -4.81
N VAL A 194 -13.64 11.91 -5.60
CA VAL A 194 -13.67 12.06 -7.05
C VAL A 194 -14.76 11.14 -7.59
N CYS A 195 -15.81 11.75 -8.13
CA CYS A 195 -16.89 11.04 -8.82
C CYS A 195 -16.70 11.18 -10.33
N MET A 196 -16.79 10.06 -11.05
CA MET A 196 -16.74 10.00 -12.51
C MET A 196 -17.98 9.28 -13.03
N GLU A 197 -18.56 9.75 -14.14
CA GLU A 197 -19.67 9.03 -14.76
C GLU A 197 -19.16 7.73 -15.40
N GLU A 198 -20.02 6.72 -15.52
CA GLU A 198 -19.66 5.41 -16.09
C GLU A 198 -19.17 5.50 -17.53
N THR A 199 -19.54 6.58 -18.24
CA THR A 199 -19.14 6.89 -19.61
C THR A 199 -17.79 7.61 -19.72
N THR A 200 -17.19 7.99 -18.59
CA THR A 200 -15.88 8.65 -18.54
C THR A 200 -14.81 7.77 -19.15
N ASP A 201 -13.99 8.36 -20.02
CA ASP A 201 -12.90 7.67 -20.71
C ASP A 201 -11.83 7.16 -19.73
N TYR A 202 -11.33 5.94 -19.97
CA TYR A 202 -10.31 5.32 -19.14
C TYR A 202 -9.03 6.15 -19.02
N GLY A 203 -8.71 6.99 -20.01
CA GLY A 203 -7.64 7.99 -19.96
C GLY A 203 -7.73 8.92 -18.76
N GLN A 204 -8.94 9.35 -18.41
CA GLN A 204 -9.15 10.25 -17.27
C GLN A 204 -8.95 9.53 -15.92
N ILE A 205 -9.26 8.23 -15.87
CA ILE A 205 -9.01 7.37 -14.70
C ILE A 205 -7.50 7.20 -14.51
N MET A 206 -6.78 6.97 -15.62
CA MET A 206 -5.32 6.91 -15.62
C MET A 206 -4.70 8.21 -15.13
N ASP A 207 -5.14 9.35 -15.65
CA ASP A 207 -4.63 10.67 -15.24
C ASP A 207 -4.85 10.92 -13.74
N HIS A 208 -6.01 10.53 -13.19
CA HIS A 208 -6.29 10.61 -11.76
C HIS A 208 -5.25 9.85 -10.94
N PHE A 209 -5.07 8.55 -11.18
CA PHE A 209 -4.12 7.74 -10.41
C PHE A 209 -2.65 8.08 -10.68
N PHE A 210 -2.29 8.50 -11.90
CA PHE A 210 -0.92 8.91 -12.23
C PHE A 210 -0.56 10.29 -11.68
N SER A 211 -1.54 11.17 -11.45
CA SER A 211 -1.35 12.47 -10.79
C SER A 211 -0.95 12.35 -9.30
N ARG A 212 -0.89 11.11 -8.79
CA ARG A 212 -0.56 10.73 -7.40
C ARG A 212 -1.69 10.93 -6.40
N ASP A 213 -2.93 11.04 -6.86
CA ASP A 213 -4.09 10.88 -6.00
C ASP A 213 -4.41 9.37 -5.87
N LEU A 214 -4.20 8.81 -4.68
CA LEU A 214 -4.47 7.40 -4.39
C LEU A 214 -5.91 7.17 -3.92
N ARG A 215 -6.71 8.23 -3.78
CA ARG A 215 -8.10 8.12 -3.34
C ARG A 215 -8.93 7.34 -4.37
N PRO A 216 -9.88 6.52 -3.90
CA PRO A 216 -10.77 5.81 -4.79
C PRO A 216 -11.67 6.77 -5.57
N ILE A 217 -11.97 6.37 -6.81
CA ILE A 217 -12.96 7.03 -7.66
C ILE A 217 -14.30 6.34 -7.43
N VAL A 218 -15.36 7.10 -7.19
CA VAL A 218 -16.73 6.58 -7.22
C VAL A 218 -17.27 6.73 -8.64
N VAL A 219 -17.69 5.61 -9.23
CA VAL A 219 -18.27 5.59 -10.57
C VAL A 219 -19.78 5.71 -10.46
N THR A 220 -20.34 6.72 -11.09
CA THR A 220 -21.77 7.05 -11.07
C THR A 220 -22.44 6.79 -12.40
N SER A 221 -23.74 6.53 -12.38
CA SER A 221 -24.61 6.56 -13.55
C SER A 221 -25.75 7.52 -13.25
N SER A 222 -25.78 8.64 -13.94
CA SER A 222 -26.75 9.73 -13.68
C SER A 222 -26.72 10.20 -12.21
N GLY A 223 -25.52 10.36 -11.64
CA GLY A 223 -25.33 10.76 -10.25
C GLY A 223 -25.60 9.67 -9.20
N ILE A 224 -26.02 8.47 -9.61
CA ILE A 224 -26.21 7.34 -8.70
C ILE A 224 -24.92 6.51 -8.65
N PRO A 225 -24.32 6.25 -7.47
CA PRO A 225 -23.15 5.38 -7.35
C PRO A 225 -23.45 3.97 -7.86
N ARG A 226 -22.62 3.48 -8.78
CA ARG A 226 -22.72 2.12 -9.36
C ARG A 226 -21.52 1.26 -9.04
N GLY A 227 -20.35 1.88 -8.93
CA GLY A 227 -19.12 1.18 -8.64
C GLY A 227 -18.09 2.10 -8.03
N TYR A 228 -16.92 1.52 -7.76
CA TYR A 228 -15.74 2.25 -7.37
C TYR A 228 -14.52 1.71 -8.09
N ILE A 229 -13.49 2.53 -8.21
CA ILE A 229 -12.17 2.14 -8.69
C ILE A 229 -11.18 2.55 -7.62
N THR A 230 -10.45 1.59 -7.07
CA THR A 230 -9.32 1.84 -6.16
C THR A 230 -8.01 1.83 -6.94
N TYR A 231 -6.95 2.38 -6.35
CA TYR A 231 -5.61 2.24 -6.92
C TYR A 231 -5.22 0.75 -7.09
N GLY A 232 -5.56 -0.11 -6.13
CA GLY A 232 -5.27 -1.55 -6.23
C GLY A 232 -5.95 -2.23 -7.42
N THR A 233 -7.24 -1.94 -7.65
CA THR A 233 -7.96 -2.46 -8.82
C THR A 233 -7.43 -1.89 -10.13
N PHE A 234 -7.07 -0.61 -10.15
CA PHE A 234 -6.42 0.02 -11.29
C PHE A 234 -5.06 -0.62 -11.59
N ALA A 235 -4.21 -0.78 -10.57
CA ALA A 235 -2.89 -1.39 -10.68
C ALA A 235 -2.97 -2.82 -11.17
N ALA A 236 -3.96 -3.61 -10.73
CA ALA A 236 -4.16 -4.97 -11.20
C ALA A 236 -4.49 -5.07 -12.71
N ILE A 237 -5.15 -4.04 -13.26
CA ILE A 237 -5.48 -3.97 -14.70
C ILE A 237 -4.24 -3.63 -15.54
N VAL A 238 -3.36 -2.78 -15.01
CA VAL A 238 -2.17 -2.30 -15.72
C VAL A 238 -0.93 -3.18 -15.45
N ALA A 239 -0.94 -3.98 -14.38
CA ALA A 239 0.18 -4.82 -13.98
C ALA A 239 0.49 -5.90 -15.04
N PRO A 240 1.78 -6.10 -15.38
CA PRO A 240 2.19 -7.23 -16.21
C PRO A 240 1.76 -8.54 -15.54
N ILE A 241 1.12 -9.42 -16.30
CA ILE A 241 0.83 -10.79 -15.85
C ILE A 241 2.18 -11.51 -15.74
N ALA A 242 2.71 -11.63 -14.53
CA ALA A 242 3.88 -12.46 -14.27
C ALA A 242 3.50 -13.94 -14.38
N GLY A 243 4.44 -14.81 -14.74
CA GLY A 243 4.19 -16.27 -14.80
C GLY A 243 3.73 -16.89 -13.47
N GLY A 244 3.84 -16.16 -12.36
CA GLY A 244 3.32 -16.53 -11.04
C GLY A 244 1.95 -15.94 -10.67
N SER A 245 1.36 -15.04 -11.46
CA SER A 245 0.13 -14.30 -11.12
C SER A 245 -1.11 -15.20 -10.95
N PHE A 246 -1.06 -16.43 -11.48
CA PHE A 246 -2.11 -17.45 -11.33
C PHE A 246 -1.71 -18.60 -10.39
N GLN A 247 -0.56 -18.49 -9.70
CA GLN A 247 -0.26 -19.47 -8.66
C GLN A 247 -1.29 -19.29 -7.53
N PRO A 248 -1.90 -20.39 -7.05
CA PRO A 248 -2.85 -20.30 -5.96
C PRO A 248 -2.16 -19.62 -4.77
N ARG A 249 -2.78 -18.54 -4.26
CA ARG A 249 -2.46 -18.03 -2.93
C ARG A 249 -2.55 -19.23 -2.00
N ARG A 250 -1.42 -19.69 -1.46
CA ARG A 250 -1.44 -20.70 -0.41
C ARG A 250 -2.18 -20.07 0.76
N GLU A 251 -3.34 -20.64 1.10
CA GLU A 251 -4.06 -20.37 2.34
C GLU A 251 -3.22 -20.87 3.52
N ASP A 252 -2.14 -20.18 3.83
CA ASP A 252 -1.39 -20.43 5.06
C ASP A 252 -1.14 -19.09 5.75
N GLY A 253 -2.00 -18.81 6.74
CA GLY A 253 -1.72 -17.85 7.80
C GLY A 253 -2.51 -16.54 7.71
N ARG A 254 -3.34 -16.31 8.73
CA ARG A 254 -3.80 -14.97 9.12
C ARG A 254 -2.64 -13.99 9.03
N VAL A 255 -2.72 -12.98 8.16
CA VAL A 255 -1.78 -11.85 8.16
C VAL A 255 -1.98 -11.07 9.46
N THR A 256 -1.27 -11.48 10.49
CA THR A 256 -1.22 -10.80 11.78
C THR A 256 -0.06 -9.80 11.69
N ARG A 257 -0.38 -8.51 11.60
CA ARG A 257 0.62 -7.46 11.82
C ARG A 257 1.04 -7.56 13.29
N PHE A 258 2.14 -8.25 13.56
CA PHE A 258 2.78 -8.18 14.86
C PHE A 258 3.47 -6.82 14.98
N VAL A 259 2.97 -5.96 15.86
CA VAL A 259 3.76 -4.85 16.39
C VAL A 259 4.86 -5.51 17.20
N VAL A 260 6.08 -5.57 16.66
CA VAL A 260 7.22 -6.13 17.37
C VAL A 260 7.57 -5.15 18.50
N PRO A 261 7.29 -5.47 19.79
CA PRO A 261 7.85 -4.70 20.88
C PRO A 261 9.37 -4.89 20.83
N ASP A 262 10.13 -3.85 21.18
CA ASP A 262 11.59 -3.81 21.01
C ASP A 262 12.25 -5.18 21.13
N ILE A 263 12.78 -5.70 20.02
CA ILE A 263 13.58 -6.92 20.05
C ILE A 263 14.78 -6.61 20.96
N GLU A 264 14.72 -7.14 22.18
CA GLU A 264 15.85 -7.20 23.09
C GLU A 264 16.81 -8.25 22.51
N ILE A 265 17.64 -7.82 21.55
CA ILE A 265 18.70 -8.66 21.01
C ILE A 265 19.71 -8.88 22.14
N ASP A 266 19.79 -10.14 22.57
CA ASP A 266 20.74 -10.66 23.55
C ASP A 266 22.14 -10.06 23.31
N ARG A 267 22.63 -9.29 24.29
CA ARG A 267 23.86 -8.47 24.24
C ARG A 267 25.16 -9.25 24.01
N LYS A 268 25.10 -10.56 23.76
CA LYS A 268 26.27 -11.43 23.69
C LYS A 268 27.03 -11.43 22.36
N LEU A 269 26.57 -10.72 21.32
CA LEU A 269 27.23 -10.70 20.01
C LEU A 269 27.99 -9.41 19.66
N VAL A 270 28.12 -8.46 20.58
CA VAL A 270 28.91 -7.23 20.36
C VAL A 270 30.07 -7.13 21.34
N THR A 271 31.08 -7.96 21.12
CA THR A 271 32.44 -7.68 21.61
C THR A 271 33.46 -8.14 20.57
N SER A 272 33.99 -7.20 19.80
CA SER A 272 35.44 -7.09 19.54
C SER A 272 35.73 -5.77 18.83
N GLU A 273 36.15 -4.81 19.65
CA GLU A 273 37.24 -3.85 19.44
C GLU A 273 37.28 -3.02 18.15
N VAL A 274 36.94 -1.75 18.36
CA VAL A 274 37.47 -0.59 17.64
C VAL A 274 38.91 -0.37 18.09
N ALA A 275 39.84 -0.26 17.15
CA ALA A 275 41.10 0.47 17.34
C ALA A 275 41.37 1.31 16.08
N CYS A 276 41.34 2.64 16.30
CA CYS A 276 41.78 3.78 15.49
C CYS A 276 41.68 3.74 13.96
#